data_AF-A0A9P1CSD3-F1
#
_entry.id   AF-A0A9P1CSD3-F1
#
_cell.length_a   1.000
_cell.length_b   1.000
_cell.length_c   1.000
_cell.angle_alpha   90.00
_cell.angle_beta   90.00
_cell.angle_gamma   90.00
#
_symmetry.space_group_name_H-M   'P 1'
#
loop_
_entity.id
_entity.type
_entity.pdbx_description
1 polymer ?
#
loop_
_entity_poly.entity_id
_entity_poly.type
_entity_poly.pdbx_seq_one_letter_code
_entity_poly.pdbx_strand_id
1 'polypeptide(L)'
;MARYRLFYGLLLFCVSLAGWLSTSLCSFECWALFAAITVLLLMWCLARAPLLCISFCYLANCGVLLVRETFLIFTGWVPCGLVTFGDECAETQCVKKNYVFFFEAGCGKYACVRTERHEVQSVFRVPTESLHTFWLLTGLCLCWAATLLSGRLLLRWMAESKERNLKIGQYTAIVLLLPPTYGICACSALRVITTNREDTWTAESMMDISELFSAVALYAFQRLLVVHVDALSPSMGSDKVEISLQRSLQSVMSLGIKQYVVLAFSCNFILVAVKGWDWLQPSSCKTALDFIARSGFPHHNISLAVNEQKLNHSLHTRASSLACEDVWNSTSLMMMVADFFTCSIALFAVLQYERAFNMVLHPVNPFWKFWGVKGLLSVNFLQSTVLALVSWMTANDATGFVATLLNYHLLCAESFALALLNLWAYSLQDEDEKASDVNGEDVEGTQTSIDPSPEVMGKMLDA
;
A
#
# COMPACT_ATOMS: atom_id res chain seq x y z
N MET A 1 20.94 5.97 -20.36
CA MET A 1 19.63 5.71 -19.70
C MET A 1 19.05 4.32 -20.00
N ALA A 2 19.01 3.84 -21.25
CA ALA A 2 18.42 2.53 -21.59
C ALA A 2 19.06 1.33 -20.84
N ARG A 3 20.39 1.31 -20.67
CA ARG A 3 21.09 0.23 -19.92
C ARG A 3 20.66 0.13 -18.45
N TYR A 4 20.42 1.28 -17.80
CA TYR A 4 19.94 1.28 -16.42
C TYR A 4 18.51 0.75 -16.31
N ARG A 5 17.63 1.05 -17.28
CA ARG A 5 16.24 0.54 -17.28
C ARG A 5 16.19 -0.98 -17.38
N LEU A 6 17.00 -1.56 -18.26
CA LEU A 6 17.10 -3.02 -18.39
C LEU A 6 17.64 -3.66 -17.11
N PHE A 7 18.67 -3.07 -16.51
CA PHE A 7 19.27 -3.57 -15.28
C PHE A 7 18.29 -3.56 -14.10
N TYR A 8 17.57 -2.45 -13.88
CA TYR A 8 16.56 -2.38 -12.81
C TYR A 8 15.38 -3.31 -13.06
N GLY A 9 14.93 -3.44 -14.32
CA GLY A 9 13.88 -4.37 -14.68
C GLY A 9 14.26 -5.83 -14.43
N LEU A 10 15.49 -6.21 -14.82
CA LEU A 10 16.02 -7.55 -14.58
C LEU A 10 16.20 -7.81 -13.08
N LEU A 11 16.78 -6.87 -12.34
CA LEU A 11 16.97 -6.99 -10.89
C LEU A 11 15.63 -7.19 -10.19
N LEU A 12 14.62 -6.38 -10.52
CA LEU A 12 13.30 -6.50 -9.92
C LEU A 12 12.61 -7.79 -10.30
N PHE A 13 12.68 -8.23 -11.56
CA PHE A 13 12.17 -9.53 -11.97
C PHE A 13 12.87 -10.67 -11.23
N CYS A 14 14.19 -10.60 -11.08
CA CYS A 14 14.96 -11.57 -10.30
C CYS A 14 14.56 -11.54 -8.82
N VAL A 15 14.23 -10.38 -8.24
CA VAL A 15 13.71 -10.28 -6.86
C VAL A 15 12.30 -10.85 -6.76
N SER A 16 11.41 -10.59 -7.73
CA SER A 16 10.07 -11.19 -7.80
C SER A 16 10.14 -12.70 -7.88
N LEU A 17 11.00 -13.19 -8.79
CA LEU A 17 11.21 -14.61 -9.01
C LEU A 17 11.88 -15.24 -7.80
N ALA A 18 12.89 -14.59 -7.21
CA ALA A 18 13.50 -15.03 -5.97
C ALA A 18 12.51 -15.04 -4.81
N GLY A 19 11.58 -14.09 -4.74
CA GLY A 19 10.48 -14.07 -3.78
C GLY A 19 9.51 -15.23 -3.98
N TRP A 20 9.10 -15.48 -5.22
CA TRP A 20 8.32 -16.66 -5.57
C TRP A 20 9.05 -17.96 -5.21
N LEU A 21 10.32 -18.06 -5.58
CA LEU A 21 11.16 -19.20 -5.27
C LEU A 21 11.43 -19.30 -3.77
N SER A 22 11.52 -18.20 -3.03
CA SER A 22 11.71 -18.22 -1.58
C SER A 22 10.46 -18.62 -0.85
N THR A 23 9.27 -18.58 -1.45
CA THR A 23 8.07 -19.23 -0.86
C THR A 23 8.15 -20.76 -0.85
N SER A 24 9.07 -21.35 -1.62
CA SER A 24 9.40 -22.79 -1.52
C SER A 24 10.33 -23.11 -0.35
N LEU A 25 11.11 -22.13 0.09
CA LEU A 25 11.80 -22.16 1.37
C LEU A 25 10.76 -21.74 2.41
N CYS A 26 10.75 -22.33 3.61
CA CYS A 26 9.83 -21.92 4.69
C CYS A 26 10.19 -20.51 5.20
N SER A 27 10.21 -19.49 4.35
CA SER A 27 10.59 -18.12 4.67
C SER A 27 9.34 -17.30 4.99
N PHE A 28 9.48 -16.37 5.94
CA PHE A 28 8.39 -15.48 6.33
C PHE A 28 8.02 -14.56 5.15
N GLU A 29 6.93 -14.89 4.46
CA GLU A 29 6.54 -14.30 3.17
C GLU A 29 6.32 -12.79 3.25
N CYS A 30 5.74 -12.33 4.36
CA CYS A 30 5.56 -10.92 4.65
C CYS A 30 6.90 -10.16 4.63
N TRP A 31 8.00 -10.79 5.06
CA TRP A 31 9.31 -10.14 5.09
C TRP A 31 9.88 -9.94 3.69
N ALA A 32 9.78 -10.94 2.81
CA ALA A 32 10.25 -10.81 1.44
C ALA A 32 9.43 -9.74 0.68
N LEU A 33 8.10 -9.74 0.86
CA LEU A 33 7.22 -8.75 0.28
C LEU A 33 7.54 -7.34 0.81
N PHE A 34 7.64 -7.19 2.13
CA PHE A 34 7.98 -5.94 2.77
C PHE A 34 9.36 -5.44 2.37
N ALA A 35 10.36 -6.32 2.28
CA ALA A 35 11.71 -5.96 1.85
C ALA A 35 11.70 -5.51 0.38
N ALA A 36 11.01 -6.23 -0.51
CA ALA A 36 10.88 -5.85 -1.90
C ALA A 36 10.19 -4.48 -2.05
N ILE A 37 9.10 -4.26 -1.33
CA ILE A 37 8.37 -2.99 -1.32
C ILE A 37 9.25 -1.90 -0.73
N THR A 38 9.85 -2.09 0.44
CA THR A 38 10.75 -1.12 1.07
C THR A 38 11.91 -0.76 0.14
N VAL A 39 12.53 -1.72 -0.53
CA VAL A 39 13.60 -1.45 -1.51
C VAL A 39 13.07 -0.66 -2.70
N LEU A 40 11.91 -1.03 -3.25
CA LEU A 40 11.25 -0.28 -4.33
C LEU A 40 10.95 1.17 -3.91
N LEU A 41 10.51 1.36 -2.68
CA LEU A 41 10.18 2.66 -2.13
C LEU A 41 11.44 3.48 -1.83
N LEU A 42 12.48 2.88 -1.25
CA LEU A 42 13.78 3.53 -1.06
C LEU A 42 14.38 3.92 -2.41
N MET A 43 14.27 3.06 -3.42
CA MET A 43 14.67 3.42 -4.78
C MET A 43 13.85 4.60 -5.33
N TRP A 44 12.55 4.70 -5.03
CA TRP A 44 11.76 5.89 -5.39
C TRP A 44 12.17 7.15 -4.63
N CYS A 45 12.45 7.06 -3.33
CA CYS A 45 12.90 8.18 -2.51
C CYS A 45 14.29 8.68 -2.91
N LEU A 46 15.19 7.76 -3.29
CA LEU A 46 16.55 8.06 -3.72
C LEU A 46 16.61 8.48 -5.20
N ALA A 47 15.68 8.00 -6.02
CA ALA A 47 15.58 8.44 -7.41
C ALA A 47 15.11 9.89 -7.48
N ARG A 48 15.89 10.75 -8.15
CA ARG A 48 15.44 12.13 -8.47
C ARG A 48 14.14 12.18 -9.29
N ALA A 49 13.76 11.08 -9.94
CA ALA A 49 12.50 10.93 -10.66
C ALA A 49 12.06 9.44 -10.62
N PRO A 50 10.83 9.11 -10.16
CA PRO A 50 10.37 7.73 -10.13
C PRO A 50 10.27 7.19 -11.55
N LEU A 51 10.99 6.12 -11.88
CA LEU A 51 10.94 5.59 -13.24
C LEU A 51 9.63 4.81 -13.44
N LEU A 52 8.86 5.10 -14.50
CA LEU A 52 7.67 4.33 -14.91
C LEU A 52 7.93 2.82 -14.99
N CYS A 53 9.16 2.45 -15.37
CA CYS A 53 9.61 1.07 -15.37
C CYS A 53 9.50 0.41 -13.99
N ILE A 54 9.82 1.15 -12.91
CA ILE A 54 9.72 0.64 -11.54
C ILE A 54 8.26 0.38 -11.19
N SER A 55 7.33 1.28 -11.55
CA SER A 55 5.90 1.09 -11.36
C SER A 55 5.37 -0.15 -12.09
N PHE A 56 5.83 -0.39 -13.33
CA PHE A 56 5.48 -1.60 -14.07
C PHE A 56 6.04 -2.87 -13.43
N CYS A 57 7.31 -2.85 -13.01
CA CYS A 57 7.92 -3.96 -12.29
C CYS A 57 7.18 -4.25 -10.98
N TYR A 58 6.77 -3.21 -10.25
CA TYR A 58 5.95 -3.35 -9.06
C TYR A 58 4.60 -4.00 -9.40
N LEU A 59 3.90 -3.56 -10.44
CA LEU A 59 2.66 -4.20 -10.90
C LEU A 59 2.86 -5.66 -11.29
N ALA A 60 3.98 -5.99 -11.94
CA ALA A 60 4.33 -7.36 -12.28
C ALA A 60 4.53 -8.22 -11.01
N ASN A 61 5.19 -7.68 -9.97
CA ASN A 61 5.29 -8.33 -8.66
C ASN A 61 3.90 -8.61 -8.08
N CYS A 62 3.02 -7.61 -8.09
CA CYS A 62 1.62 -7.76 -7.70
C CYS A 62 0.92 -8.88 -8.48
N GLY A 63 1.07 -8.91 -9.81
CA GLY A 63 0.50 -9.97 -10.65
C GLY A 63 1.03 -11.37 -10.30
N VAL A 64 2.33 -11.50 -10.04
CA VAL A 64 2.94 -12.76 -9.59
C VAL A 64 2.33 -13.22 -8.26
N LEU A 65 2.22 -12.33 -7.28
CA LEU A 65 1.60 -12.66 -5.99
C LEU A 65 0.13 -13.07 -6.16
N LEU A 66 -0.61 -12.38 -7.02
CA LEU A 66 -2.00 -12.70 -7.26
C LEU A 66 -2.18 -14.08 -7.94
N VAL A 67 -1.31 -14.45 -8.88
CA VAL A 67 -1.26 -15.80 -9.45
C VAL A 67 -0.97 -16.84 -8.36
N ARG A 68 -0.08 -16.51 -7.42
CA ARG A 68 0.22 -17.37 -6.26
C ARG A 68 -1.02 -17.60 -5.42
N GLU A 69 -1.68 -16.53 -4.98
CA GLU A 69 -2.87 -16.62 -4.13
C GLU A 69 -3.98 -17.39 -4.84
N THR A 70 -4.14 -17.18 -6.15
CA THR A 70 -5.04 -17.96 -6.99
C THR A 70 -4.74 -19.45 -6.89
N PHE A 71 -3.49 -19.83 -7.10
CA PHE A 71 -3.08 -21.23 -7.04
C PHE A 71 -3.29 -21.83 -5.64
N LEU A 72 -2.93 -21.13 -4.58
CA LEU A 72 -3.12 -21.59 -3.19
C LEU A 72 -4.60 -21.77 -2.84
N ILE A 73 -5.46 -20.84 -3.27
CA ILE A 73 -6.91 -20.90 -3.03
C ILE A 73 -7.52 -22.10 -3.76
N PHE A 74 -7.20 -22.32 -5.03
CA PHE A 74 -7.77 -23.41 -5.83
C PHE A 74 -7.23 -24.79 -5.45
N THR A 75 -5.96 -24.88 -5.06
CA THR A 75 -5.37 -26.15 -4.61
C THR A 75 -5.67 -26.47 -3.15
N GLY A 76 -6.11 -25.48 -2.37
CA GLY A 76 -6.29 -25.58 -0.93
C GLY A 76 -4.97 -25.77 -0.17
N TRP A 77 -3.84 -25.43 -0.78
CA TRP A 77 -2.51 -25.61 -0.19
C TRP A 77 -2.21 -24.54 0.85
N VAL A 78 -1.41 -24.92 1.84
CA VAL A 78 -0.92 -24.00 2.88
C VAL A 78 0.56 -23.73 2.58
N PRO A 79 0.97 -22.46 2.48
CA PRO A 79 2.38 -22.16 2.26
C PRO A 79 3.23 -22.58 3.47
N CYS A 80 4.47 -22.95 3.20
CA CYS A 80 5.44 -23.32 4.21
C CYS A 80 5.77 -22.10 5.10
N GLY A 81 5.86 -22.29 6.42
CA GLY A 81 6.18 -21.21 7.36
C GLY A 81 4.97 -20.44 7.91
N LEU A 82 3.74 -20.78 7.51
CA LEU A 82 2.55 -20.37 8.26
C LEU A 82 2.60 -21.06 9.63
N VAL A 83 2.67 -20.27 10.70
CA VAL A 83 2.74 -20.81 12.07
C VAL A 83 1.37 -21.40 12.40
N THR A 84 1.26 -22.72 12.42
CA THR A 84 0.11 -23.39 13.01
C THR A 84 0.29 -23.37 14.54
N PHE A 85 -0.68 -22.79 15.25
CA PHE A 85 -0.65 -22.75 16.72
C PHE A 85 -1.19 -24.06 17.31
N GLY A 86 -0.49 -24.57 18.35
CA GLY A 86 -0.74 -25.85 19.01
C GLY A 86 0.55 -26.58 19.42
N ASP A 87 0.59 -27.11 20.65
CA ASP A 87 1.76 -27.76 21.26
C ASP A 87 2.12 -29.11 20.63
N GLU A 88 1.19 -29.73 19.91
CA GLU A 88 1.33 -31.10 19.37
C GLU A 88 1.52 -31.16 17.85
N CYS A 89 1.27 -30.06 17.12
CA CYS A 89 1.59 -29.97 15.69
C CYS A 89 2.87 -29.17 15.43
N ALA A 90 3.85 -29.35 16.32
CA ALA A 90 5.24 -29.01 16.04
C ALA A 90 5.86 -30.08 15.14
N GLU A 91 5.40 -30.21 13.89
CA GLU A 91 6.13 -30.94 12.87
C GLU A 91 6.42 -30.03 11.68
N THR A 92 7.59 -29.40 11.77
CA THR A 92 8.36 -28.80 10.68
C THR A 92 8.81 -29.83 9.63
N GLN A 93 8.20 -31.03 9.57
CA GLN A 93 8.49 -32.02 8.54
C GLN A 93 7.29 -32.20 7.63
N CYS A 94 7.37 -31.50 6.51
CA CYS A 94 6.56 -31.72 5.33
C CYS A 94 6.65 -33.20 4.90
N VAL A 95 5.70 -34.06 5.30
CA VAL A 95 5.75 -35.51 5.01
C VAL A 95 5.68 -35.79 3.50
N LYS A 96 5.01 -34.90 2.75
CA LYS A 96 4.96 -34.96 1.29
C LYS A 96 5.24 -33.59 0.69
N LYS A 97 6.52 -33.38 0.34
CA LYS A 97 6.97 -32.27 -0.48
C LYS A 97 6.44 -32.45 -1.88
N ASN A 98 5.71 -31.46 -2.39
CA ASN A 98 5.28 -31.49 -3.78
C ASN A 98 6.13 -30.54 -4.60
N TYR A 99 6.66 -31.04 -5.71
CA TYR A 99 7.53 -30.27 -6.58
C TYR A 99 6.76 -29.84 -7.82
N VAL A 100 6.73 -28.53 -8.08
CA VAL A 100 6.23 -27.97 -9.35
C VAL A 100 7.42 -27.33 -10.05
N PHE A 101 7.75 -27.79 -11.26
CA PHE A 101 8.94 -27.38 -12.01
C PHE A 101 10.23 -27.42 -11.17
N PHE A 102 10.44 -28.50 -10.40
CA PHE A 102 11.61 -28.71 -9.52
C PHE A 102 11.66 -27.84 -8.25
N PHE A 103 10.65 -27.01 -7.97
CA PHE A 103 10.57 -26.21 -6.74
C PHE A 103 9.53 -26.77 -5.77
N GLU A 104 9.85 -26.79 -4.47
CA GLU A 104 8.96 -27.23 -3.40
C GLU A 104 7.78 -26.24 -3.29
N ALA A 105 6.65 -26.55 -3.94
CA ALA A 105 5.57 -25.57 -4.11
C ALA A 105 4.63 -25.46 -2.89
N GLY A 106 4.87 -26.27 -1.85
CA GLY A 106 4.12 -26.28 -0.62
C GLY A 106 4.08 -27.67 0.01
N CYS A 107 3.49 -27.72 1.20
CA CYS A 107 3.24 -28.98 1.88
C CYS A 107 1.87 -29.52 1.53
N GLY A 108 1.83 -30.82 1.18
CA GLY A 108 0.56 -31.53 1.08
C GLY A 108 -0.19 -31.43 2.41
N LYS A 109 -1.39 -30.84 2.39
CA LYS A 109 -2.27 -30.67 3.56
C LYS A 109 -2.67 -32.05 4.10
N TYR A 110 -2.06 -32.56 5.16
CA TYR A 110 -2.55 -33.76 5.86
C TYR A 110 -2.45 -33.64 7.38
N ALA A 111 -3.58 -33.95 8.02
CA ALA A 111 -3.69 -34.54 9.35
C ALA A 111 -2.67 -34.06 10.40
N CYS A 112 -2.80 -32.80 10.86
CA CYS A 112 -2.71 -32.56 12.31
C CYS A 112 -3.90 -33.28 12.95
N VAL A 113 -3.91 -34.62 12.90
CA VAL A 113 -4.85 -35.44 13.67
C VAL A 113 -4.30 -35.41 15.07
N ARG A 114 -4.74 -34.39 15.82
CA ARG A 114 -4.94 -34.53 17.24
C ARG A 114 -5.77 -35.80 17.40
N THR A 115 -5.17 -36.88 17.89
CA THR A 115 -5.89 -38.14 18.15
C THR A 115 -7.00 -37.96 19.18
N GLU A 116 -7.09 -36.80 19.82
CA GLU A 116 -8.19 -36.41 20.71
C GLU A 116 -8.65 -34.97 20.43
N ARG A 117 -9.59 -34.78 19.49
CA ARG A 117 -10.80 -33.90 19.58
C ARG A 117 -11.33 -33.55 18.19
N HIS A 118 -12.63 -33.77 18.02
CA HIS A 118 -13.45 -33.38 16.87
C HIS A 118 -13.40 -31.88 16.50
N GLU A 119 -12.81 -31.01 17.32
CA GLU A 119 -12.72 -29.56 17.11
C GLU A 119 -11.71 -29.16 16.01
N VAL A 120 -10.66 -29.94 15.77
CA VAL A 120 -9.57 -29.55 14.84
C VAL A 120 -9.99 -29.61 13.36
N GLN A 121 -10.99 -30.44 13.02
CA GLN A 121 -11.55 -30.42 11.65
C GLN A 121 -12.29 -29.12 11.33
N SER A 122 -12.75 -28.37 12.33
CA SER A 122 -13.42 -27.07 12.14
C SER A 122 -12.46 -25.91 11.86
N VAL A 123 -11.18 -26.04 12.24
CA VAL A 123 -10.18 -24.98 12.09
C VAL A 123 -9.62 -24.91 10.67
N PHE A 124 -9.39 -26.06 10.01
CA PHE A 124 -8.74 -26.11 8.68
C PHE A 124 -9.65 -26.55 7.53
N ARG A 125 -10.88 -26.99 7.82
CA ARG A 125 -11.86 -27.45 6.84
C ARG A 125 -13.04 -26.49 6.81
N VAL A 126 -12.85 -25.39 6.09
CA VAL A 126 -13.95 -24.53 5.66
C VAL A 126 -14.84 -25.38 4.74
N PRO A 127 -16.11 -25.66 5.10
CA PRO A 127 -17.02 -26.38 4.20
C PRO A 127 -17.06 -25.65 2.87
N THR A 128 -16.99 -26.36 1.75
CA THR A 128 -17.08 -25.77 0.40
C THR A 128 -18.38 -25.00 0.17
N GLU A 129 -19.41 -25.30 0.95
CA GLU A 129 -20.71 -24.59 0.96
C GLU A 129 -20.76 -23.38 1.92
N SER A 130 -19.66 -23.06 2.60
CA SER A 130 -19.66 -21.96 3.57
C SER A 130 -19.41 -20.60 2.90
N LEU A 131 -20.07 -19.59 3.44
CA LEU A 131 -19.98 -18.18 3.08
C LEU A 131 -18.54 -17.66 2.91
N HIS A 132 -17.59 -18.23 3.67
CA HIS A 132 -16.17 -17.87 3.62
C HIS A 132 -15.50 -18.21 2.28
N THR A 133 -15.81 -19.38 1.72
CA THR A 133 -15.30 -19.78 0.39
C THR A 133 -15.81 -18.83 -0.68
N PHE A 134 -17.08 -18.44 -0.57
CA PHE A 134 -17.68 -17.47 -1.46
C PHE A 134 -16.99 -16.10 -1.36
N TRP A 135 -16.76 -15.58 -0.15
CA TRP A 135 -16.03 -14.31 0.06
C TRP A 135 -14.59 -14.36 -0.43
N LEU A 136 -13.91 -15.50 -0.25
CA LEU A 136 -12.54 -15.69 -0.72
C LEU A 136 -12.46 -15.68 -2.25
N LEU A 137 -13.34 -16.44 -2.93
CA LEU A 137 -13.38 -16.50 -4.39
C LEU A 137 -13.80 -15.17 -5.01
N THR A 138 -14.84 -14.53 -4.46
CA THR A 138 -15.28 -13.21 -4.93
C THR A 138 -14.22 -12.14 -4.68
N GLY A 139 -13.58 -12.14 -3.50
CA GLY A 139 -12.44 -11.27 -3.18
C GLY A 139 -11.30 -11.45 -4.19
N LEU A 140 -10.93 -12.70 -4.50
CA LEU A 140 -9.92 -13.01 -5.50
C LEU A 140 -10.28 -12.47 -6.90
N CYS A 141 -11.51 -12.67 -7.36
CA CYS A 141 -12.00 -12.14 -8.63
C CYS A 141 -11.93 -10.61 -8.69
N LEU A 142 -12.33 -9.93 -7.61
CA LEU A 142 -12.27 -8.47 -7.49
C LEU A 142 -10.83 -7.96 -7.58
N CYS A 143 -9.87 -8.66 -6.96
CA CYS A 143 -8.46 -8.30 -7.00
C CYS A 143 -7.85 -8.47 -8.40
N TRP A 144 -8.23 -9.53 -9.12
CA TRP A 144 -7.87 -9.71 -10.53
C TRP A 144 -8.41 -8.58 -11.39
N ALA A 145 -9.69 -8.24 -11.23
CA ALA A 145 -10.30 -7.15 -11.96
C ALA A 145 -9.61 -5.80 -11.66
N ALA A 146 -9.35 -5.50 -10.39
CA ALA A 146 -8.63 -4.28 -9.98
C ALA A 146 -7.22 -4.20 -10.58
N THR A 147 -6.49 -5.32 -10.59
CA THR A 147 -5.13 -5.41 -11.15
C THR A 147 -5.11 -5.23 -12.66
N LEU A 148 -6.03 -5.89 -13.38
CA LEU A 148 -6.15 -5.78 -14.84
C LEU A 148 -6.57 -4.36 -15.27
N LEU A 149 -7.52 -3.75 -14.57
CA LEU A 149 -7.95 -2.37 -14.82
C LEU A 149 -6.80 -1.39 -14.61
N SER A 150 -6.11 -1.49 -13.47
CA SER A 150 -4.98 -0.63 -13.13
C SER A 150 -3.81 -0.81 -14.11
N GLY A 151 -3.52 -2.05 -14.52
CA GLY A 151 -2.50 -2.34 -15.53
C GLY A 151 -2.84 -1.79 -16.91
N ARG A 152 -4.10 -1.93 -17.34
CA ARG A 152 -4.56 -1.34 -18.61
C ARG A 152 -4.45 0.18 -18.59
N LEU A 153 -4.84 0.82 -17.49
CA LEU A 153 -4.76 2.26 -17.34
C LEU A 153 -3.31 2.76 -17.31
N LEU A 154 -2.43 2.04 -16.59
CA LEU A 154 -1.00 2.33 -16.56
C LEU A 154 -0.37 2.20 -17.95
N LEU A 155 -0.71 1.16 -18.72
CA LEU A 155 -0.23 0.98 -20.09
C LEU A 155 -0.64 2.13 -21.02
N ARG A 156 -1.89 2.60 -20.90
CA ARG A 156 -2.37 3.77 -21.66
C ARG A 156 -1.58 5.03 -21.29
N TRP A 157 -1.46 5.31 -20.00
CA TRP A 157 -0.67 6.45 -19.51
C TRP A 157 0.79 6.40 -19.98
N MET A 158 1.40 5.22 -20.03
CA MET A 158 2.77 5.08 -20.53
C MET A 158 2.91 5.32 -22.03
N ALA A 159 1.89 4.95 -22.83
CA ALA A 159 1.90 5.19 -24.27
C ALA A 159 1.90 6.70 -24.55
N GLU A 160 1.09 7.46 -23.81
CA GLU A 160 0.86 8.89 -24.02
C GLU A 160 1.88 9.78 -23.27
N SER A 161 2.46 9.31 -22.17
CA SER A 161 3.48 10.04 -21.41
C SER A 161 4.79 10.28 -22.18
N LYS A 162 4.98 9.71 -23.38
CA LYS A 162 6.14 10.02 -24.22
C LYS A 162 6.15 11.46 -24.70
N GLU A 163 4.98 12.09 -24.81
CA GLU A 163 4.83 13.47 -25.28
C GLU A 163 4.57 14.45 -24.13
N ARG A 164 3.89 13.99 -23.08
CA ARG A 164 3.53 14.82 -21.92
C ARG A 164 4.63 14.87 -20.86
N ASN A 165 4.47 15.84 -19.95
CA ASN A 165 5.35 16.14 -18.83
C ASN A 165 5.65 14.87 -18.00
N LEU A 166 6.81 14.24 -18.24
CA LEU A 166 7.18 12.92 -17.73
C LEU A 166 6.96 12.77 -16.21
N LYS A 167 7.14 13.85 -15.43
CA LYS A 167 6.93 13.86 -13.98
C LYS A 167 5.48 13.56 -13.58
N ILE A 168 4.50 14.09 -14.31
CA ILE A 168 3.07 13.87 -14.04
C ILE A 168 2.75 12.38 -14.22
N GLY A 169 3.13 11.81 -15.37
CA GLY A 169 2.91 10.39 -15.65
C GLY A 169 3.54 9.47 -14.60
N GLN A 170 4.72 9.82 -14.08
CA GLN A 170 5.39 9.04 -13.03
C GLN A 170 4.65 9.04 -11.69
N TYR A 171 4.18 10.19 -11.21
CA TYR A 171 3.42 10.25 -9.96
C TYR A 171 2.03 9.63 -10.10
N THR A 172 1.36 9.88 -11.23
CA THR A 172 0.09 9.22 -11.56
C THR A 172 0.24 7.71 -11.55
N ALA A 173 1.30 7.17 -12.17
CA ALA A 173 1.56 5.74 -12.17
C ALA A 173 1.64 5.13 -10.76
N ILE A 174 2.23 5.83 -9.78
CA ILE A 174 2.28 5.36 -8.39
C ILE A 174 0.88 5.31 -7.78
N VAL A 175 0.06 6.36 -7.99
CA VAL A 175 -1.32 6.41 -7.48
C VAL A 175 -2.18 5.30 -8.09
N LEU A 176 -1.98 4.99 -9.37
CA LEU A 176 -2.70 3.91 -10.07
C LEU A 176 -2.36 2.50 -9.57
N LEU A 177 -1.24 2.33 -8.85
CA LEU A 177 -0.86 1.06 -8.23
C LEU A 177 -1.47 0.85 -6.83
N LEU A 178 -2.18 1.85 -6.30
CA LEU A 178 -2.83 1.75 -5.01
C LEU A 178 -3.90 0.65 -4.97
N PRO A 179 -4.87 0.59 -5.92
CA PRO A 179 -5.86 -0.49 -5.96
C PRO A 179 -5.29 -1.93 -6.00
N PRO A 180 -4.36 -2.29 -6.91
CA PRO A 180 -3.84 -3.67 -6.95
C PRO A 180 -3.08 -4.02 -5.68
N THR A 181 -2.31 -3.08 -5.11
CA THR A 181 -1.59 -3.33 -3.85
C THR A 181 -2.56 -3.68 -2.73
N TYR A 182 -3.58 -2.84 -2.53
CA TYR A 182 -4.56 -3.05 -1.47
C TYR A 182 -5.37 -4.32 -1.67
N GLY A 183 -5.85 -4.57 -2.89
CA GLY A 183 -6.62 -5.76 -3.21
C GLY A 183 -5.81 -7.04 -2.93
N ILE A 184 -4.57 -7.12 -3.41
CA ILE A 184 -3.73 -8.31 -3.22
C ILE A 184 -3.42 -8.54 -1.74
N CYS A 185 -3.09 -7.49 -1.00
CA CYS A 185 -2.82 -7.59 0.44
C CYS A 185 -4.07 -8.05 1.21
N ALA A 186 -5.23 -7.47 0.91
CA ALA A 186 -6.50 -7.84 1.52
C ALA A 186 -6.92 -9.28 1.15
N CYS A 187 -6.73 -9.70 -0.10
CA CYS A 187 -7.00 -11.08 -0.53
C CYS A 187 -6.07 -12.09 0.13
N SER A 188 -4.79 -11.73 0.28
CA SER A 188 -3.80 -12.55 1.01
C SER A 188 -4.18 -12.67 2.49
N ALA A 189 -4.55 -11.55 3.14
CA ALA A 189 -5.04 -11.53 4.52
C ALA A 189 -6.32 -12.38 4.68
N LEU A 190 -7.27 -12.25 3.75
CA LEU A 190 -8.49 -13.04 3.70
C LEU A 190 -8.19 -14.54 3.57
N ARG A 191 -7.22 -14.93 2.72
CA ARG A 191 -6.77 -16.32 2.60
C ARG A 191 -6.13 -16.82 3.90
N VAL A 192 -5.25 -16.02 4.51
CA VAL A 192 -4.57 -16.38 5.77
C VAL A 192 -5.61 -16.68 6.84
N ILE A 193 -6.55 -15.76 7.08
CA ILE A 193 -7.58 -15.92 8.12
C ILE A 193 -8.56 -17.05 7.81
N THR A 194 -8.90 -17.29 6.54
CA THR A 194 -9.73 -18.45 6.16
C THR A 194 -9.00 -19.78 6.33
N THR A 195 -7.67 -19.79 6.21
CA THR A 195 -6.84 -21.00 6.35
C THR A 195 -6.50 -21.28 7.82
N ASN A 196 -6.18 -20.22 8.57
CA ASN A 196 -5.83 -20.27 9.98
C ASN A 196 -6.48 -19.07 10.70
N ARG A 197 -7.57 -19.34 11.42
CA ARG A 197 -8.37 -18.30 12.08
C ARG A 197 -7.63 -17.58 13.20
N GLU A 198 -6.64 -18.24 13.78
CA GLU A 198 -5.88 -17.76 14.93
C GLU A 198 -4.68 -16.90 14.49
N ASP A 199 -4.27 -16.97 13.22
CA ASP A 199 -3.15 -16.19 12.68
C ASP A 199 -3.63 -14.84 12.12
N THR A 200 -4.20 -14.02 13.00
CA THR A 200 -4.53 -12.61 12.68
C THR A 200 -3.27 -11.81 12.40
N TRP A 201 -2.17 -12.17 13.03
CA TRP A 201 -0.89 -11.50 12.96
C TRP A 201 -0.29 -11.43 11.54
N THR A 202 -0.30 -12.56 10.82
CA THR A 202 0.19 -12.62 9.43
C THR A 202 -0.74 -11.83 8.51
N ALA A 203 -2.05 -11.92 8.71
CA ALA A 203 -3.05 -11.17 7.95
C ALA A 203 -2.89 -9.66 8.16
N GLU A 204 -2.68 -9.21 9.39
CA GLU A 204 -2.38 -7.82 9.74
C GLU A 204 -1.08 -7.35 9.06
N SER A 205 -0.01 -8.15 9.04
CA SER A 205 1.22 -7.76 8.30
C SER A 205 1.02 -7.54 6.81
N MET A 206 0.07 -8.24 6.19
CA MET A 206 -0.24 -7.95 4.78
C MET A 206 -0.93 -6.58 4.66
N MET A 207 -1.77 -6.21 5.63
CA MET A 207 -2.42 -4.91 5.64
C MET A 207 -1.45 -3.77 5.97
N ASP A 208 -0.54 -3.97 6.92
CA ASP A 208 0.60 -3.09 7.24
C ASP A 208 1.37 -2.67 5.96
N ILE A 209 1.66 -3.65 5.11
CA ILE A 209 2.32 -3.43 3.82
C ILE A 209 1.48 -2.54 2.89
N SER A 210 0.16 -2.73 2.87
CA SER A 210 -0.73 -1.92 2.04
C SER A 210 -0.83 -0.48 2.55
N GLU A 211 -0.82 -0.27 3.88
CA GLU A 211 -0.76 1.05 4.51
C GLU A 211 0.54 1.79 4.20
N LEU A 212 1.67 1.08 4.23
CA LEU A 212 2.95 1.64 3.80
C LEU A 212 2.89 2.17 2.36
N PHE A 213 2.28 1.40 1.45
CA PHE A 213 2.08 1.83 0.07
C PHE A 213 1.13 3.02 -0.02
N SER A 214 0.06 3.08 0.79
CA SER A 214 -0.82 4.24 0.85
C SER A 214 -0.10 5.52 1.24
N ALA A 215 0.83 5.46 2.18
CA ALA A 215 1.65 6.62 2.55
C ALA A 215 2.46 7.15 1.36
N VAL A 216 3.00 6.23 0.55
CA VAL A 216 3.76 6.56 -0.67
C VAL A 216 2.85 7.12 -1.76
N ALA A 217 1.66 6.52 -1.95
CA ALA A 217 0.67 7.01 -2.89
C ALA A 217 0.23 8.43 -2.52
N LEU A 218 0.03 8.72 -1.23
CA LEU A 218 -0.29 10.06 -0.73
C LEU A 218 0.85 11.06 -0.98
N TYR A 219 2.10 10.64 -0.78
CA TYR A 219 3.27 11.45 -1.15
C TYR A 219 3.33 11.72 -2.65
N ALA A 220 3.16 10.70 -3.49
CA ALA A 220 3.14 10.86 -4.94
C ALA A 220 2.02 11.81 -5.38
N PHE A 221 0.83 11.67 -4.78
CA PHE A 221 -0.31 12.55 -5.03
C PHE A 221 -0.01 14.01 -4.65
N GLN A 222 0.63 14.26 -3.51
CA GLN A 222 1.06 15.61 -3.15
C GLN A 222 2.04 16.21 -4.15
N ARG A 223 3.00 15.42 -4.63
CA ARG A 223 3.95 15.88 -5.65
C ARG A 223 3.25 16.15 -6.97
N LEU A 224 2.26 15.34 -7.32
CA LEU A 224 1.40 15.56 -8.49
C LEU A 224 0.66 16.91 -8.39
N LEU A 225 0.03 17.22 -7.25
CA LEU A 225 -0.62 18.51 -7.01
C LEU A 225 0.34 19.69 -7.14
N VAL A 226 1.53 19.60 -6.54
CA VAL A 226 2.55 20.66 -6.65
C VAL A 226 2.97 20.87 -8.10
N VAL A 227 3.23 19.79 -8.85
CA VAL A 227 3.62 19.89 -10.26
C VAL A 227 2.51 20.52 -11.11
N HIS A 228 1.24 20.23 -10.84
CA HIS A 228 0.13 20.86 -11.56
C HIS A 228 0.01 22.36 -11.24
N VAL A 229 0.08 22.75 -9.97
CA VAL A 229 0.01 24.17 -9.60
C VAL A 229 1.21 24.94 -10.16
N ASP A 230 2.42 24.38 -10.09
CA ASP A 230 3.62 25.03 -10.62
C ASP A 230 3.56 25.18 -12.16
N ALA A 231 2.92 24.24 -12.86
CA ALA A 231 2.74 24.31 -14.32
C ALA A 231 1.70 25.36 -14.74
N LEU A 232 0.70 25.63 -13.90
CA LEU A 232 -0.40 26.57 -14.17
C LEU A 232 -0.15 27.98 -13.60
N SER A 233 0.78 28.13 -12.66
CA SER A 233 1.12 29.42 -12.04
C SER A 233 1.62 30.51 -13.01
N PRO A 234 2.42 30.24 -14.05
CA PRO A 234 2.97 31.28 -14.93
C PRO A 234 1.92 32.06 -15.74
N SER A 235 0.76 31.45 -16.04
CA SER A 235 -0.28 32.09 -16.84
C SER A 235 -1.16 33.06 -16.06
N MET A 236 -1.08 33.07 -14.72
CA MET A 236 -2.01 33.84 -13.89
C MET A 236 -1.55 35.27 -13.52
N GLY A 237 -0.44 35.77 -14.08
CA GLY A 237 0.02 37.15 -13.80
C GLY A 237 0.22 37.43 -12.30
N SER A 238 0.56 36.39 -11.54
CA SER A 238 0.37 36.33 -10.08
C SER A 238 1.24 37.33 -9.31
N ASP A 239 0.59 38.08 -8.40
CA ASP A 239 1.25 39.00 -7.49
C ASP A 239 2.26 38.28 -6.59
N LYS A 240 3.37 38.94 -6.23
CA LYS A 240 4.42 38.39 -5.35
C LYS A 240 3.87 37.80 -4.04
N VAL A 241 2.76 38.33 -3.54
CA VAL A 241 2.09 37.88 -2.31
C VAL A 241 1.49 36.48 -2.49
N GLU A 242 0.86 36.21 -3.62
CA GLU A 242 0.21 34.91 -3.91
C GLU A 242 1.27 33.81 -4.09
N ILE A 243 2.38 34.10 -4.78
CA ILE A 243 3.53 33.19 -4.90
C ILE A 243 4.10 32.83 -3.52
N SER A 244 4.17 33.80 -2.60
CA SER A 244 4.66 33.56 -1.23
C SER A 244 3.69 32.67 -0.44
N LEU A 245 2.38 32.93 -0.55
CA LEU A 245 1.34 32.11 0.10
C LEU A 245 1.35 30.67 -0.43
N GLN A 246 1.47 30.50 -1.75
CA GLN A 246 1.60 29.20 -2.40
C GLN A 246 2.78 28.41 -1.86
N ARG A 247 3.98 28.99 -1.80
CA ARG A 247 5.15 28.31 -1.25
C ARG A 247 4.98 27.93 0.22
N SER A 248 4.34 28.78 1.01
CA SER A 248 4.05 28.48 2.42
C SER A 248 3.11 27.28 2.55
N LEU A 249 1.99 27.26 1.81
CA LEU A 249 1.04 26.15 1.82
C LEU A 249 1.63 24.85 1.27
N GLN A 250 2.42 24.93 0.19
CA GLN A 250 3.16 23.79 -0.34
C GLN A 250 4.16 23.23 0.68
N SER A 251 4.85 24.10 1.43
CA SER A 251 5.78 23.70 2.49
C SER A 251 5.07 22.97 3.63
N VAL A 252 3.97 23.54 4.14
CA VAL A 252 3.17 22.93 5.22
C VAL A 252 2.61 21.58 4.81
N MET A 253 2.02 21.48 3.61
CA MET A 253 1.53 20.22 3.06
C MET A 253 2.65 19.19 2.90
N SER A 254 3.81 19.60 2.35
CA SER A 254 4.96 18.72 2.17
C SER A 254 5.51 18.22 3.51
N LEU A 255 5.57 19.07 4.53
CA LEU A 255 6.05 18.71 5.86
C LEU A 255 5.12 17.70 6.52
N GLY A 256 3.80 17.95 6.51
CA GLY A 256 2.80 17.05 7.09
C GLY A 256 2.83 15.65 6.47
N ILE A 257 2.91 15.57 5.14
CA ILE A 257 2.98 14.27 4.45
C ILE A 257 4.31 13.58 4.65
N LYS A 258 5.44 14.31 4.66
CA LYS A 258 6.75 13.71 4.98
C LYS A 258 6.75 13.12 6.38
N GLN A 259 6.17 13.82 7.35
CA GLN A 259 6.04 13.31 8.72
C GLN A 259 5.21 12.02 8.75
N TYR A 260 4.06 12.00 8.08
CA TYR A 260 3.24 10.79 7.98
C TYR A 260 3.98 9.62 7.30
N VAL A 261 4.65 9.87 6.17
CA VAL A 261 5.44 8.84 5.48
C VAL A 261 6.54 8.29 6.39
N VAL A 262 7.34 9.16 7.02
CA VAL A 262 8.42 8.71 7.90
C VAL A 262 7.88 7.91 9.08
N LEU A 263 6.76 8.33 9.67
CA LEU A 263 6.13 7.60 10.77
C LEU A 263 5.62 6.24 10.30
N ALA A 264 4.82 6.19 9.22
CA ALA A 264 4.29 4.95 8.66
C ALA A 264 5.41 3.98 8.31
N PHE A 265 6.51 4.44 7.69
CA PHE A 265 7.69 3.61 7.43
C PHE A 265 8.32 3.09 8.72
N SER A 266 8.48 3.94 9.72
CA SER A 266 9.13 3.58 10.99
C SER A 266 8.29 2.56 11.75
N CYS A 267 6.99 2.80 11.88
CA CYS A 267 6.02 1.88 12.47
C CYS A 267 6.09 0.53 11.74
N ASN A 268 5.80 0.50 10.44
CA ASN A 268 5.77 -0.73 9.65
C ASN A 268 7.11 -1.47 9.63
N PHE A 269 8.25 -0.76 9.62
CA PHE A 269 9.56 -1.38 9.74
C PHE A 269 9.76 -2.05 11.10
N ILE A 270 9.37 -1.39 12.20
CA ILE A 270 9.41 -1.99 13.53
C ILE A 270 8.50 -3.22 13.57
N LEU A 271 7.28 -3.14 12.98
CA LEU A 271 6.40 -4.31 12.84
C LEU A 271 7.13 -5.46 12.15
N VAL A 272 7.59 -5.27 10.93
CA VAL A 272 8.22 -6.37 10.19
C VAL A 272 9.52 -6.85 10.83
N ALA A 273 10.29 -5.97 11.48
CA ALA A 273 11.50 -6.35 12.20
C ALA A 273 11.20 -7.22 13.43
N VAL A 274 10.19 -6.84 14.23
CA VAL A 274 9.74 -7.64 15.39
C VAL A 274 9.20 -8.99 14.92
N LYS A 275 8.38 -9.01 13.86
CA LYS A 275 7.84 -10.25 13.28
C LYS A 275 8.95 -11.17 12.77
N GLY A 276 9.91 -10.62 12.04
CA GLY A 276 11.08 -11.36 11.57
C GLY A 276 11.96 -11.84 12.72
N TRP A 277 12.08 -11.06 13.78
CA TRP A 277 12.84 -11.42 14.97
C TRP A 277 12.17 -12.56 15.76
N ASP A 278 10.87 -12.49 16.00
CA ASP A 278 10.09 -13.55 16.64
C ASP A 278 10.19 -14.87 15.86
N TRP A 279 10.14 -14.78 14.52
CA TRP A 279 10.33 -15.93 13.66
C TRP A 279 11.75 -16.54 13.76
N LEU A 280 12.80 -15.71 13.80
CA LEU A 280 14.19 -16.16 13.88
C LEU A 280 14.59 -16.66 15.28
N GLN A 281 14.11 -15.99 16.33
CA GLN A 281 14.51 -16.21 17.71
C GLN A 281 13.32 -16.05 18.67
N PRO A 282 12.36 -16.99 18.64
CA PRO A 282 11.12 -16.86 19.41
C PRO A 282 11.41 -16.67 20.91
N SER A 283 12.38 -17.41 21.47
CA SER A 283 12.75 -17.33 22.89
C SER A 283 13.28 -15.96 23.36
N SER A 284 13.68 -15.09 22.43
CA SER A 284 14.31 -13.79 22.74
C SER A 284 13.39 -12.59 22.51
N CYS A 285 12.19 -12.82 21.98
CA CYS A 285 11.33 -11.76 21.50
C CYS A 285 10.87 -10.80 22.61
N LYS A 286 10.65 -11.29 23.85
CA LYS A 286 10.39 -10.43 25.03
C LYS A 286 11.51 -9.40 25.26
N THR A 287 12.77 -9.84 25.21
CA THR A 287 13.93 -8.96 25.44
C THR A 287 14.06 -7.92 24.33
N ALA A 288 13.79 -8.30 23.08
CA ALA A 288 13.82 -7.39 21.95
C ALA A 288 12.70 -6.34 22.04
N LEU A 289 11.49 -6.74 22.40
CA LEU A 289 10.37 -5.82 22.58
C LEU A 289 10.56 -4.89 23.78
N ASP A 290 11.07 -5.39 24.91
CA ASP A 290 11.44 -4.55 26.05
C ASP A 290 12.49 -3.50 25.66
N PHE A 291 13.46 -3.90 24.84
CA PHE A 291 14.47 -2.96 24.31
C PHE A 291 13.84 -1.91 23.41
N ILE A 292 12.95 -2.29 22.49
CA ILE A 292 12.24 -1.36 21.59
C ILE A 292 11.36 -0.41 22.40
N ALA A 293 10.57 -0.93 23.34
CA ALA A 293 9.69 -0.12 24.19
C ALA A 293 10.48 0.92 25.00
N ARG A 294 11.59 0.50 25.62
CA ARG A 294 12.46 1.42 26.39
C ARG A 294 13.18 2.43 25.52
N SER A 295 13.60 2.04 24.32
CA SER A 295 14.36 2.91 23.41
C SER A 295 13.47 3.89 22.66
N GLY A 296 12.28 3.45 22.25
CA GLY A 296 11.31 4.25 21.49
C GLY A 296 10.45 5.16 22.36
N PHE A 297 10.16 4.76 23.61
CA PHE A 297 9.27 5.48 24.52
C PHE A 297 9.92 5.74 25.90
N PRO A 298 11.08 6.40 25.97
CA PRO A 298 11.88 6.50 27.20
C PRO A 298 11.21 7.27 28.35
N HIS A 299 10.19 8.09 28.05
CA HIS A 299 9.53 8.96 29.03
C HIS A 299 8.08 8.59 29.34
N HIS A 300 7.52 7.62 28.62
CA HIS A 300 6.20 7.11 28.98
C HIS A 300 6.42 5.96 29.95
N ASN A 301 6.06 6.20 31.22
CA ASN A 301 6.00 5.17 32.25
C ASN A 301 4.77 4.27 31.96
N ILE A 302 4.73 3.70 30.76
CA ILE A 302 3.76 2.70 30.36
C ILE A 302 4.12 1.50 31.21
N SER A 303 3.45 1.38 32.35
CA SER A 303 3.36 0.14 33.09
C SER A 303 2.69 -0.88 32.17
N LEU A 304 3.49 -1.49 31.29
CA LEU A 304 3.15 -2.75 30.64
C LEU A 304 3.03 -3.77 31.77
N ALA A 305 1.88 -3.76 32.44
CA ALA A 305 1.50 -4.78 33.40
C ALA A 305 1.19 -6.02 32.57
N VAL A 306 2.24 -6.67 32.08
CA VAL A 306 2.16 -8.01 31.51
C VAL A 306 1.54 -8.85 32.61
N ASN A 307 0.37 -9.42 32.33
CA ASN A 307 -0.32 -10.24 33.31
C ASN A 307 0.50 -11.53 33.52
N GLU A 308 1.44 -11.47 34.47
CA GLU A 308 2.36 -12.58 34.79
C GLU A 308 1.58 -13.85 35.12
N GLN A 309 0.35 -13.73 35.61
CA GLN A 309 -0.51 -14.86 35.93
C GLN A 309 -1.03 -15.55 34.65
N LYS A 310 -1.44 -14.78 33.64
CA LYS A 310 -1.81 -15.29 32.31
C LYS A 310 -0.59 -15.87 31.59
N LEU A 311 0.56 -15.21 31.72
CA LEU A 311 1.84 -15.65 31.15
C LEU A 311 2.36 -16.95 31.80
N ASN A 312 2.25 -17.08 33.12
CA ASN A 312 2.65 -18.29 33.85
C ASN A 312 1.72 -19.47 33.55
N HIS A 313 0.45 -19.22 33.27
CA HIS A 313 -0.48 -20.26 32.88
C HIS A 313 -0.29 -20.71 31.41
N SER A 314 0.20 -19.83 30.54
CA SER A 314 0.57 -20.14 29.15
C SER A 314 2.02 -20.61 28.97
N LEU A 315 2.83 -20.55 30.02
CA LEU A 315 4.25 -20.91 30.02
C LEU A 315 4.51 -22.39 29.68
N HIS A 316 3.51 -23.25 29.89
CA HIS A 316 3.55 -24.67 29.51
C HIS A 316 3.11 -24.96 28.07
N THR A 317 2.59 -23.98 27.33
CA THR A 317 1.92 -24.17 26.02
C THR A 317 2.36 -23.14 24.96
N ARG A 318 3.67 -22.85 24.85
CA ARG A 318 4.34 -21.74 24.09
C ARG A 318 4.39 -20.38 24.81
N ALA A 319 5.35 -20.25 25.74
CA ALA A 319 5.62 -19.01 26.50
C ALA A 319 6.12 -17.81 25.67
N SER A 320 6.72 -18.02 24.51
CA SER A 320 7.44 -16.94 23.82
C SER A 320 6.56 -16.07 22.91
N SER A 321 5.58 -16.66 22.22
CA SER A 321 4.76 -15.88 21.28
C SER A 321 3.69 -15.06 22.00
N LEU A 322 3.12 -15.55 23.10
CA LEU A 322 2.07 -14.86 23.87
C LEU A 322 2.59 -13.62 24.60
N ALA A 323 3.81 -13.69 25.17
CA ALA A 323 4.45 -12.51 25.76
C ALA A 323 4.71 -11.42 24.71
N CYS A 324 5.09 -11.85 23.51
CA CYS A 324 5.30 -10.94 22.40
C CYS A 324 4.02 -10.35 21.89
N GLU A 325 2.96 -11.16 21.79
CA GLU A 325 1.63 -10.71 21.39
C GLU A 325 1.07 -9.65 22.34
N ASP A 326 1.16 -9.84 23.67
CA ASP A 326 0.63 -8.85 24.63
C ASP A 326 1.41 -7.52 24.59
N VAL A 327 2.76 -7.57 24.58
CA VAL A 327 3.59 -6.36 24.46
C VAL A 327 3.41 -5.69 23.10
N TRP A 328 3.22 -6.51 22.07
CA TRP A 328 2.93 -6.05 20.73
C TRP A 328 1.60 -5.33 20.64
N ASN A 329 0.52 -5.93 21.13
CA ASN A 329 -0.82 -5.35 21.11
C ASN A 329 -0.84 -3.97 21.78
N SER A 330 -0.07 -3.80 22.86
CA SER A 330 0.08 -2.47 23.49
C SER A 330 0.88 -1.48 22.65
N THR A 331 1.92 -1.94 21.94
CA THR A 331 2.79 -1.09 21.12
C THR A 331 2.12 -0.72 19.79
N SER A 332 1.46 -1.68 19.16
CA SER A 332 0.71 -1.53 17.91
C SER A 332 -0.45 -0.55 18.07
N LEU A 333 -1.15 -0.56 19.21
CA LEU A 333 -2.20 0.42 19.50
C LEU A 333 -1.65 1.86 19.48
N MET A 334 -0.51 2.10 20.13
CA MET A 334 0.10 3.43 20.14
C MET A 334 0.56 3.86 18.74
N MET A 335 1.12 2.93 17.97
CA MET A 335 1.50 3.17 16.57
C MET A 335 0.28 3.49 15.70
N MET A 336 -0.81 2.73 15.83
CA MET A 336 -2.07 2.94 15.12
C MET A 336 -2.67 4.32 15.44
N VAL A 337 -2.65 4.72 16.72
CA VAL A 337 -3.11 6.06 17.14
C VAL A 337 -2.22 7.17 16.54
N ALA A 338 -0.90 7.00 16.57
CA ALA A 338 0.02 7.97 15.99
C ALA A 338 -0.13 8.08 14.46
N ASP A 339 -0.29 6.94 13.77
CA ASP A 339 -0.57 6.88 12.34
C ASP A 339 -1.92 7.51 12.01
N PHE A 340 -2.95 7.30 12.84
CA PHE A 340 -4.25 7.97 12.67
C PHE A 340 -4.12 9.50 12.74
N PHE A 341 -3.46 10.03 13.77
CA PHE A 341 -3.31 11.48 13.92
C PHE A 341 -2.48 12.07 12.79
N THR A 342 -1.36 11.46 12.43
CA THR A 342 -0.49 11.97 11.36
C THR A 342 -1.14 11.86 9.98
N CYS A 343 -1.84 10.77 9.70
CA CYS A 343 -2.65 10.61 8.49
C CYS A 343 -3.75 11.68 8.43
N SER A 344 -4.48 11.91 9.53
CA SER A 344 -5.52 12.93 9.61
C SER A 344 -4.98 14.35 9.36
N ILE A 345 -3.81 14.68 9.94
CA ILE A 345 -3.13 15.95 9.69
C ILE A 345 -2.70 16.07 8.23
N ALA A 346 -2.14 15.01 7.65
CA ALA A 346 -1.74 14.99 6.24
C ALA A 346 -2.94 15.19 5.31
N LEU A 347 -4.04 14.47 5.52
CA LEU A 347 -5.28 14.60 4.76
C LEU A 347 -5.89 15.99 4.91
N PHE A 348 -5.88 16.56 6.12
CA PHE A 348 -6.33 17.93 6.37
C PHE A 348 -5.47 18.95 5.64
N ALA A 349 -4.14 18.81 5.65
CA ALA A 349 -3.24 19.72 4.94
C ALA A 349 -3.47 19.69 3.42
N VAL A 350 -3.67 18.50 2.83
CA VAL A 350 -4.00 18.38 1.42
C VAL A 350 -5.39 18.97 1.11
N LEU A 351 -6.39 18.71 1.96
CA LEU A 351 -7.73 19.32 1.84
C LEU A 351 -7.68 20.85 1.83
N GLN A 352 -6.88 21.45 2.71
CA GLN A 352 -6.72 22.90 2.77
C GLN A 352 -5.97 23.43 1.55
N TYR A 353 -4.95 22.71 1.07
CA TYR A 353 -4.24 23.04 -0.15
C TYR A 353 -5.18 23.04 -1.37
N GLU A 354 -6.01 22.00 -1.51
CA GLU A 354 -7.00 21.92 -2.59
C GLU A 354 -8.02 23.04 -2.53
N ARG A 355 -8.53 23.37 -1.35
CA ARG A 355 -9.48 24.48 -1.18
C ARG A 355 -8.84 25.81 -1.56
N ALA A 356 -7.60 26.05 -1.15
CA ALA A 356 -6.88 27.28 -1.46
C ALA A 356 -6.61 27.42 -2.97
N PHE A 357 -6.30 26.32 -3.66
CA PHE A 357 -5.97 26.30 -5.09
C PHE A 357 -7.10 25.75 -5.97
N ASN A 358 -8.35 25.74 -5.50
CA ASN A 358 -9.45 25.10 -6.22
C ASN A 358 -9.66 25.68 -7.62
N MET A 359 -9.53 27.01 -7.77
CA MET A 359 -9.65 27.68 -9.07
C MET A 359 -8.54 27.26 -10.03
N VAL A 360 -7.29 27.19 -9.55
CA VAL A 360 -6.13 26.78 -10.35
C VAL A 360 -6.20 25.30 -10.72
N LEU A 361 -6.66 24.47 -9.78
CA LEU A 361 -6.73 23.02 -9.97
C LEU A 361 -8.01 22.57 -10.68
N HIS A 362 -9.01 23.43 -10.86
CA HIS A 362 -10.28 23.08 -11.52
C HIS A 362 -10.11 22.33 -12.84
N PRO A 363 -9.16 22.69 -13.74
CA PRO A 363 -8.93 21.95 -14.98
C PRO A 363 -8.49 20.49 -14.77
N VAL A 364 -7.84 20.19 -13.64
CA VAL A 364 -7.29 18.87 -13.31
C VAL A 364 -8.33 17.97 -12.63
N ASN A 365 -9.47 18.54 -12.19
CA ASN A 365 -10.52 17.85 -11.43
C ASN A 365 -9.94 17.09 -10.21
N PRO A 366 -9.23 17.76 -9.28
CA PRO A 366 -8.48 17.13 -8.19
C PRO A 366 -9.40 16.34 -7.26
N PHE A 367 -10.63 16.79 -7.07
CA PHE A 367 -11.61 16.17 -6.17
C PHE A 367 -11.73 14.66 -6.40
N TRP A 368 -11.89 14.26 -7.65
CA TRP A 368 -12.10 12.86 -8.02
C TRP A 368 -10.81 12.04 -8.00
N LYS A 369 -9.70 12.63 -8.46
CA LYS A 369 -8.37 12.03 -8.37
C LYS A 369 -7.95 11.79 -6.92
N PHE A 370 -8.39 12.66 -6.02
CA PHE A 370 -8.07 12.58 -4.62
C PHE A 370 -8.98 11.66 -3.82
N TRP A 371 -10.26 11.54 -4.21
CA TRP A 371 -11.17 10.59 -3.57
C TRP A 371 -10.64 9.15 -3.66
N GLY A 372 -9.89 8.82 -4.73
CA GLY A 372 -9.22 7.54 -4.86
C GLY A 372 -8.20 7.24 -3.74
N VAL A 373 -7.42 8.24 -3.33
CA VAL A 373 -6.38 8.07 -2.28
C VAL A 373 -6.95 8.28 -0.88
N LYS A 374 -7.77 9.32 -0.70
CA LYS A 374 -8.47 9.63 0.56
C LYS A 374 -9.43 8.53 0.97
N GLY A 375 -10.27 8.11 0.02
CA GLY A 375 -11.36 7.19 0.26
C GLY A 375 -10.79 5.93 0.88
N LEU A 376 -9.74 5.37 0.26
CA LEU A 376 -9.07 4.18 0.76
C LEU A 376 -8.54 4.33 2.19
N LEU A 377 -7.76 5.39 2.45
CA LEU A 377 -7.23 5.66 3.79
C LEU A 377 -8.33 5.86 4.84
N SER A 378 -9.40 6.57 4.47
CA SER A 378 -10.52 6.82 5.38
C SER A 378 -11.36 5.58 5.64
N VAL A 379 -11.55 4.74 4.61
CA VAL A 379 -12.42 3.58 4.70
C VAL A 379 -11.73 2.46 5.48
N ASN A 380 -10.46 2.15 5.23
CA ASN A 380 -9.74 1.14 6.01
C ASN A 380 -9.81 1.44 7.52
N PHE A 381 -9.63 2.71 7.89
CA PHE A 381 -9.75 3.16 9.28
C PHE A 381 -11.19 3.12 9.82
N LEU A 382 -12.13 3.73 9.09
CA LEU A 382 -13.53 3.83 9.52
C LEU A 382 -14.15 2.44 9.64
N GLN A 383 -13.85 1.55 8.71
CA GLN A 383 -14.36 0.19 8.66
C GLN A 383 -13.84 -0.63 9.84
N SER A 384 -12.54 -0.57 10.13
CA SER A 384 -11.96 -1.22 11.30
C SER A 384 -12.60 -0.71 12.61
N THR A 385 -12.83 0.61 12.71
CA THR A 385 -13.49 1.23 13.87
C THR A 385 -14.95 0.80 14.00
N VAL A 386 -15.72 0.83 12.91
CA VAL A 386 -17.14 0.44 12.89
C VAL A 386 -17.29 -1.03 13.22
N LEU A 387 -16.44 -1.89 12.64
CA LEU A 387 -16.47 -3.33 12.91
C LEU A 387 -16.06 -3.65 14.36
N ALA A 388 -15.07 -2.96 14.90
CA ALA A 388 -14.71 -3.07 16.32
C ALA A 388 -15.87 -2.65 17.23
N LEU A 389 -16.55 -1.54 16.90
CA LEU A 389 -17.72 -1.07 17.64
C LEU A 389 -18.89 -2.06 17.59
N VAL A 390 -19.18 -2.63 16.41
CA VAL A 390 -20.22 -3.64 16.23
C VAL A 390 -19.88 -4.93 16.99
N SER A 391 -18.61 -5.36 16.95
CA SER A 391 -18.15 -6.53 17.71
C SER A 391 -18.31 -6.29 19.22
N TRP A 392 -17.91 -5.11 19.71
CA TRP A 392 -18.11 -4.71 21.10
C TRP A 392 -19.59 -4.67 21.50
N MET A 393 -20.46 -4.09 20.67
CA MET A 393 -21.90 -4.00 20.94
C MET A 393 -22.60 -5.37 20.95
N THR A 394 -22.10 -6.33 20.18
CA THR A 394 -22.71 -7.67 20.10
C THR A 394 -22.26 -8.60 21.22
N ALA A 395 -21.24 -8.24 22.01
CA ALA A 395 -20.72 -8.97 23.17
C ALA A 395 -20.49 -10.48 22.93
N ASN A 396 -20.17 -10.85 21.69
CA ASN A 396 -20.15 -12.24 21.27
C ASN A 396 -18.84 -12.48 20.52
N ASP A 397 -17.88 -13.17 21.14
CA ASP A 397 -16.52 -13.35 20.61
C ASP A 397 -16.50 -13.99 19.22
N ALA A 398 -17.53 -14.78 18.88
CA ALA A 398 -17.72 -15.35 17.56
C ALA A 398 -17.91 -14.31 16.43
N THR A 399 -18.37 -13.09 16.76
CA THR A 399 -18.56 -12.01 15.77
C THR A 399 -17.25 -11.35 15.36
N GLY A 400 -16.21 -11.38 16.22
CA GLY A 400 -14.92 -10.77 15.93
C GLY A 400 -14.27 -11.36 14.68
N PHE A 401 -14.23 -12.68 14.56
CA PHE A 401 -13.68 -13.37 13.38
C PHE A 401 -14.45 -13.04 12.10
N VAL A 402 -15.80 -13.06 12.16
CA VAL A 402 -16.63 -12.75 11.00
C VAL A 402 -16.47 -11.30 10.58
N ALA A 403 -16.32 -10.39 11.54
CA ALA A 403 -16.04 -8.98 11.28
C ALA A 403 -14.69 -8.81 10.58
N THR A 404 -13.62 -9.46 11.04
CA THR A 404 -12.30 -9.39 10.38
C THR A 404 -12.32 -9.97 8.97
N LEU A 405 -12.99 -11.10 8.75
CA LEU A 405 -13.19 -11.66 7.41
C LEU A 405 -13.96 -10.71 6.49
N LEU A 406 -15.08 -10.16 6.99
CA LEU A 406 -15.87 -9.21 6.25
C LEU A 406 -15.05 -7.95 5.94
N ASN A 407 -14.18 -7.54 6.86
CA ASN A 407 -13.27 -6.42 6.67
C ASN A 407 -12.41 -6.61 5.43
N TYR A 408 -11.66 -7.70 5.38
CA TYR A 408 -10.76 -7.99 4.26
C TYR A 408 -11.51 -8.23 2.95
N HIS A 409 -12.69 -8.85 3.00
CA HIS A 409 -13.53 -9.01 1.81
C HIS A 409 -14.00 -7.68 1.22
N LEU A 410 -14.50 -6.77 2.08
CA LEU A 410 -14.92 -5.44 1.66
C LEU A 410 -13.74 -4.62 1.13
N LEU A 411 -12.55 -4.74 1.72
CA LEU A 411 -11.32 -4.11 1.19
C LEU A 411 -10.98 -4.61 -0.22
N CYS A 412 -11.23 -5.89 -0.53
CA CYS A 412 -11.09 -6.39 -1.90
C CYS A 412 -12.09 -5.71 -2.85
N ALA A 413 -13.35 -5.55 -2.42
CA ALA A 413 -14.39 -4.87 -3.21
C ALA A 413 -14.10 -3.38 -3.42
N GLU A 414 -13.62 -2.70 -2.39
CA GLU A 414 -13.22 -1.31 -2.43
C GLU A 414 -12.02 -1.10 -3.34
N SER A 415 -11.04 -2.00 -3.30
CA SER A 415 -9.92 -1.94 -4.25
C SER A 415 -10.41 -2.00 -5.69
N PHE A 416 -11.41 -2.82 -6.00
CA PHE A 416 -12.02 -2.86 -7.33
C PHE A 416 -12.79 -1.58 -7.66
N ALA A 417 -13.60 -1.07 -6.71
CA ALA A 417 -14.33 0.19 -6.88
C ALA A 417 -13.37 1.37 -7.12
N LEU A 418 -12.22 1.39 -6.45
CA LEU A 418 -11.17 2.39 -6.64
C LEU A 418 -10.45 2.24 -7.98
N ALA A 419 -10.25 1.02 -8.47
CA ALA A 419 -9.73 0.82 -9.82
C ALA A 419 -10.71 1.35 -10.89
N LEU A 420 -12.02 1.17 -10.69
CA LEU A 420 -13.06 1.77 -11.54
C LEU A 420 -13.09 3.29 -11.43
N LEU A 421 -13.00 3.84 -10.22
CA LEU A 421 -12.91 5.28 -10.01
C LEU A 421 -11.68 5.87 -10.69
N ASN A 422 -10.52 5.21 -10.59
CA ASN A 422 -9.29 5.63 -11.24
C ASN A 422 -9.40 5.62 -12.78
N LEU A 423 -10.12 4.65 -13.35
CA LEU A 423 -10.38 4.61 -14.80
C LEU A 423 -11.09 5.88 -15.28
N TRP A 424 -12.01 6.40 -14.46
CA TRP A 424 -12.77 7.60 -14.77
C TRP A 424 -12.01 8.89 -14.39
N ALA A 425 -11.43 8.96 -13.19
CA ALA A 425 -10.73 10.14 -12.68
C ALA A 425 -9.41 10.45 -13.41
N TYR A 426 -8.77 9.45 -14.02
CA TYR A 426 -7.54 9.60 -14.79
C TYR A 426 -7.76 9.31 -16.29
N SER A 427 -8.93 9.70 -16.81
CA SER A 427 -9.20 9.70 -18.26
C SER A 427 -8.24 10.63 -18.99
N LEU A 428 -7.76 10.19 -20.14
CA LEU A 428 -6.76 10.92 -20.94
C LEU A 428 -7.41 11.95 -21.89
N GLN A 429 -8.70 11.77 -22.20
CA GLN A 429 -9.45 12.60 -23.15
C GLN A 429 -9.59 14.06 -22.68
N ASP A 430 -9.78 14.28 -21.38
CA ASP A 430 -10.05 15.61 -20.82
C ASP A 430 -8.85 16.59 -20.90
N GLU A 431 -7.65 16.08 -21.17
CA GLU A 431 -6.44 16.90 -21.21
C GLU A 431 -6.07 17.37 -22.62
N ASP A 432 -6.40 16.60 -23.66
CA ASP A 432 -6.11 16.99 -25.05
C ASP A 432 -7.01 18.13 -25.51
N GLU A 433 -8.29 18.10 -25.12
CA GLU A 433 -9.26 19.16 -25.44
C GLU A 433 -8.83 20.50 -24.80
N LYS A 434 -8.41 20.48 -23.54
CA LYS A 434 -7.94 21.68 -22.82
C LYS A 434 -6.60 22.22 -23.32
N ALA A 435 -5.68 21.36 -23.73
CA ALA A 435 -4.42 21.79 -24.32
C ALA A 435 -4.61 22.46 -25.69
N SER A 436 -5.68 22.10 -26.41
CA SER A 436 -6.03 22.67 -27.70
C SER A 436 -6.58 24.10 -27.54
N ASP A 437 -7.44 24.33 -26.55
CA ASP A 437 -8.02 25.65 -26.28
C ASP A 437 -6.98 26.69 -25.88
N VAL A 438 -5.99 26.32 -25.03
CA VAL A 438 -4.95 27.25 -24.57
C VAL A 438 -4.03 27.74 -25.68
N ASN A 439 -3.82 26.93 -26.73
CA ASN A 439 -2.98 27.32 -27.87
C ASN A 439 -3.76 28.06 -28.97
N GLY A 440 -5.10 28.09 -28.89
CA GLY A 440 -5.96 28.63 -29.95
C GLY A 440 -6.24 30.14 -29.85
N GLU A 441 -6.18 30.76 -28.67
CA GLU A 441 -6.64 32.14 -28.48
C GLU A 441 -5.61 33.24 -28.84
N ASP A 442 -4.32 32.91 -29.03
CA ASP A 442 -3.27 33.93 -29.19
C ASP A 442 -2.81 34.22 -30.65
N VAL A 443 -3.41 33.62 -31.68
CA VAL A 443 -2.90 33.74 -33.06
C VAL A 443 -3.77 34.61 -34.00
N GLU A 444 -5.03 34.92 -33.67
CA GLU A 444 -5.94 35.51 -34.68
C GLU A 444 -6.16 37.04 -34.57
N GLY A 445 -5.38 37.79 -33.78
CA GLY A 445 -5.87 39.12 -33.37
C GLY A 445 -4.88 40.27 -33.19
N THR A 446 -3.68 40.32 -33.78
CA THR A 446 -2.98 41.62 -33.96
C THR A 446 -1.99 41.61 -35.13
N GLN A 447 -2.50 41.50 -36.36
CA GLN A 447 -1.85 42.15 -37.49
C GLN A 447 -2.11 43.66 -37.39
N THR A 448 -1.42 44.35 -36.47
CA THR A 448 -1.14 45.77 -36.68
C THR A 448 -0.14 45.86 -37.81
N SER A 449 -0.64 46.13 -39.02
CA SER A 449 0.15 46.64 -40.14
C SER A 449 0.79 47.95 -39.69
N ILE A 450 1.99 47.88 -39.13
CA ILE A 450 2.88 49.03 -39.05
C ILE A 450 3.46 49.18 -40.44
N ASP A 451 2.84 50.04 -41.24
CA ASP A 451 3.48 50.60 -42.43
C ASP A 451 4.81 51.24 -41.99
N PRO A 452 5.96 50.83 -42.55
CA PRO A 452 7.20 51.53 -42.29
C PRO A 452 7.14 52.89 -42.99
N SER A 453 7.01 53.97 -42.19
CA SER A 453 7.22 55.33 -42.69
C SER A 453 8.66 55.48 -43.20
N PRO A 454 8.88 55.89 -44.45
CA PRO A 454 10.21 56.03 -45.05
C PRO A 454 10.81 57.40 -44.68
N GLU A 455 11.29 57.58 -43.44
CA GLU A 455 11.93 58.87 -43.08
C GLU A 455 13.12 58.80 -42.12
N VAL A 456 13.71 57.62 -41.90
CA VAL A 456 14.99 57.51 -41.17
C VAL A 456 16.02 56.72 -41.96
N MET A 457 16.27 57.21 -43.17
CA MET A 457 17.46 56.91 -43.96
C MET A 457 18.36 58.16 -43.90
N GLY A 458 19.32 58.18 -42.98
CA GLY A 458 20.36 59.20 -42.96
C GLY A 458 20.73 59.72 -41.57
N LYS A 459 21.48 58.92 -40.81
CA LYS A 459 22.47 59.37 -39.81
C LYS A 459 23.14 58.15 -39.16
N MET A 460 23.98 57.48 -39.95
CA MET A 460 25.03 56.60 -39.43
C MET A 460 26.16 56.55 -40.46
N LEU A 461 26.78 57.71 -40.64
CA LEU A 461 28.15 57.91 -41.10
C LEU A 461 28.60 59.17 -40.35
N ASP A 462 29.72 59.06 -39.66
CA ASP A 462 30.42 60.05 -38.83
C ASP A 462 29.99 60.15 -37.35
N ALA A 463 30.55 59.23 -36.55
CA ALA A 463 31.10 59.50 -35.22
C ALA A 463 32.14 58.43 -34.85
#